data_AF-A0A3E2UJX7-F1
#
_entry.id   AF-A0A3E2UJX7-F1
#
_cell.length_a   1.000
_cell.length_b   1.000
_cell.length_c   1.000
_cell.angle_alpha   90.00
_cell.angle_beta   90.00
_cell.angle_gamma   90.00
#
_symmetry.space_group_name_H-M   'P 1'
#
loop_
_entity.id
_entity.type
_entity.pdbx_description
1 polymer ?
#
loop_
_entity_poly.entity_id
_entity_poly.type
_entity_poly.pdbx_seq_one_letter_code
_entity_poly.pdbx_strand_id
1 'polypeptide(L)'
;MTRILFICLGNICRSPMAEYVMKDLTSKAGLSEQFEIASAATSAWEIGNPVYPPARQKLAEHGIDCNGKTARQMTRLDYARYDHLIGMDESNLCDILRLVGGDPQHKVSLLMAHTDHPREVADPWFT
;
A
#
# COMPACT_ATOMS: atom_id res chain seq x y z
N MET A 1 -9.76 9.05 13.37
CA MET A 1 -9.63 8.46 12.03
C MET A 1 -8.18 8.17 11.77
N THR A 2 -7.81 6.90 11.69
CA THR A 2 -6.44 6.41 11.47
C THR A 2 -6.16 6.34 9.98
N ARG A 3 -5.07 6.96 9.52
CA ARG A 3 -4.73 7.04 8.10
C ARG A 3 -3.59 6.09 7.77
N ILE A 4 -3.83 5.17 6.85
CA ILE A 4 -2.87 4.14 6.45
C ILE A 4 -2.56 4.28 4.95
N LEU A 5 -1.27 4.35 4.62
CA LEU A 5 -0.78 4.36 3.25
C LEU A 5 0.07 3.13 2.97
N PHE A 6 -0.41 2.27 2.07
CA PHE A 6 0.36 1.11 1.59
C PHE A 6 1.25 1.49 0.41
N ILE A 7 2.50 1.05 0.43
CA ILE A 7 3.52 1.52 -0.50
C ILE A 7 4.27 0.32 -1.10
N CYS A 8 4.38 0.28 -2.42
CA CYS A 8 5.26 -0.63 -3.13
C CYS A 8 5.98 0.11 -4.25
N LEU A 9 6.76 -0.59 -5.07
CA LEU A 9 7.55 0.04 -6.12
C LEU A 9 6.68 0.81 -7.14
N GLY A 10 5.73 0.14 -7.80
CA GLY A 10 4.96 0.70 -8.92
C GLY A 10 3.50 1.06 -8.61
N ASN A 11 2.97 0.70 -7.45
CA ASN A 11 1.54 0.90 -7.11
C ASN A 11 0.53 0.30 -8.10
N ILE A 12 0.88 -0.81 -8.74
CA ILE A 12 -0.02 -1.55 -9.63
C ILE A 12 -0.38 -2.95 -9.12
N CYS A 13 0.41 -3.55 -8.23
CA CYS A 13 0.19 -4.93 -7.78
C CYS A 13 -0.02 -5.03 -6.26
N ARG A 14 1.08 -5.08 -5.49
CA ARG A 14 1.05 -5.37 -4.04
C ARG A 14 0.34 -4.30 -3.21
N SER A 15 0.71 -3.02 -3.37
CA SER A 15 0.09 -1.96 -2.55
C SER A 15 -1.39 -1.68 -2.85
N PRO A 16 -1.86 -1.73 -4.11
CA PRO A 16 -3.31 -1.73 -4.37
C PRO A 16 -4.03 -2.91 -3.74
N MET A 17 -3.47 -4.12 -3.81
CA MET A 17 -4.10 -5.29 -3.17
C MET A 17 -4.24 -5.08 -1.65
N ALA A 18 -3.19 -4.62 -0.97
CA ALA A 18 -3.25 -4.32 0.46
C ALA A 18 -4.30 -3.25 0.80
N GLU A 19 -4.38 -2.17 0.01
CA GLU A 19 -5.38 -1.11 0.16
C GLU A 19 -6.81 -1.68 0.12
N TYR A 20 -7.13 -2.43 -0.93
CA TYR A 20 -8.49 -2.89 -1.17
C TYR A 20 -8.90 -4.06 -0.26
N VAL A 21 -7.96 -4.93 0.11
CA VAL A 21 -8.19 -5.95 1.15
C VAL A 21 -8.48 -5.29 2.49
N MET A 22 -7.71 -4.27 2.91
CA MET A 22 -7.95 -3.59 4.18
C MET A 22 -9.28 -2.82 4.18
N LYS A 23 -9.65 -2.18 3.05
CA LYS A 23 -10.97 -1.54 2.89
C LYS A 23 -12.12 -2.54 3.02
N ASP A 24 -12.01 -3.70 2.40
CA ASP A 24 -13.01 -4.76 2.49
C ASP A 24 -13.15 -5.28 3.94
N LEU A 25 -12.03 -5.57 4.60
CA LEU A 25 -12.02 -6.06 5.99
C LEU A 25 -12.62 -5.04 6.96
N THR A 26 -12.24 -3.76 6.85
CA THR A 26 -12.79 -2.69 7.71
C THR A 26 -14.28 -2.45 7.44
N SER A 27 -14.72 -2.56 6.19
CA SER A 27 -16.14 -2.48 5.85
C SER A 27 -16.95 -3.63 6.45
N LYS A 28 -16.46 -4.88 6.32
CA LYS A 28 -17.11 -6.06 6.91
C LYS A 28 -17.16 -6.00 8.44
N ALA A 29 -16.19 -5.34 9.07
CA ALA A 29 -16.16 -5.12 10.52
C ALA A 29 -17.01 -3.92 10.99
N GLY A 30 -17.59 -3.13 10.07
CA GLY A 30 -18.32 -1.90 10.43
C GLY A 30 -17.41 -0.76 10.93
N LEU A 31 -16.14 -0.76 10.54
CA LEU A 31 -15.11 0.18 11.00
C LEU A 31 -14.66 1.19 9.93
N SER A 32 -15.29 1.22 8.74
CA SER A 32 -14.86 2.07 7.63
C SER A 32 -14.63 3.54 8.01
N GLU A 33 -15.54 4.13 8.79
CA GLU A 33 -15.48 5.54 9.21
C GLU A 33 -14.31 5.85 10.16
N GLN A 34 -13.63 4.83 10.68
CA GLN A 34 -12.47 4.98 11.54
C GLN A 34 -11.16 5.02 10.76
N PHE A 35 -11.16 4.64 9.48
CA PHE A 35 -9.94 4.47 8.68
C PHE A 35 -9.97 5.24 7.36
N GLU A 36 -8.86 5.90 7.06
CA GLU A 36 -8.58 6.42 5.72
C GLU A 36 -7.48 5.55 5.10
N ILE A 37 -7.82 4.78 4.06
CA ILE A 37 -6.93 3.76 3.49
C ILE A 37 -6.62 4.13 2.03
N ALA A 38 -5.33 4.18 1.70
CA ALA A 38 -4.86 4.45 0.34
C ALA A 38 -3.58 3.66 0.03
N SER A 39 -3.15 3.70 -1.23
CA SER A 39 -1.85 3.22 -1.66
C SER A 39 -1.12 4.16 -2.61
N ALA A 40 0.21 4.04 -2.64
CA ALA A 40 1.12 4.82 -3.49
C ALA A 40 2.36 4.01 -3.93
N ALA A 41 3.12 4.60 -4.85
CA ALA A 41 4.37 4.09 -5.42
C ALA A 41 5.58 4.84 -4.86
N THR A 42 6.72 4.17 -4.73
CA THR A 42 8.00 4.87 -4.54
C THR A 42 8.54 5.40 -5.87
N SER A 43 8.35 4.66 -6.97
CA SER A 43 8.79 5.05 -8.31
C SER A 43 7.72 5.85 -9.07
N ALA A 44 8.14 6.42 -10.20
CA ALA A 44 7.27 7.13 -11.14
C ALA A 44 6.92 6.31 -12.40
N TRP A 45 7.33 5.03 -12.47
CA TRP A 45 7.28 4.24 -13.71
C TRP A 45 5.87 3.93 -14.20
N GLU A 46 4.94 3.73 -13.26
CA GLU A 46 3.59 3.24 -13.56
C GLU A 46 2.51 4.29 -13.32
N ILE A 47 2.87 5.57 -13.06
CA ILE A 47 1.88 6.60 -12.69
C ILE A 47 0.77 6.68 -13.75
N GLY A 48 -0.48 6.62 -13.29
CA GLY A 48 -1.67 6.64 -14.14
C GLY A 48 -2.12 5.27 -14.62
N ASN A 49 -1.26 4.24 -14.58
CA ASN A 49 -1.64 2.89 -14.98
C ASN A 49 -2.63 2.28 -14.00
N PRO A 50 -3.57 1.44 -14.48
CA PRO A 50 -4.50 0.74 -13.63
C PRO A 50 -3.80 -0.35 -12.82
N VAL A 51 -4.52 -0.93 -11.86
CA VAL A 51 -4.08 -2.14 -11.15
C VAL A 51 -3.76 -3.25 -12.16
N TYR A 52 -2.60 -3.88 -11.97
CA TYR A 52 -2.07 -4.98 -12.77
C TYR A 52 -3.14 -6.06 -12.97
N PRO A 53 -3.42 -6.52 -14.21
CA PRO A 53 -4.60 -7.34 -14.48
C PRO A 53 -4.71 -8.62 -13.64
N PRO A 54 -3.63 -9.40 -13.39
CA PRO A 54 -3.69 -10.54 -12.47
C PRO A 54 -4.04 -10.16 -11.02
N ALA A 55 -3.51 -9.04 -10.51
CA ALA A 55 -3.85 -8.56 -9.17
C ALA A 55 -5.33 -8.16 -9.08
N ARG A 56 -5.84 -7.47 -10.11
CA ARG A 56 -7.27 -7.11 -10.21
C ARG A 56 -8.15 -8.35 -10.29
N GLN A 57 -7.77 -9.34 -11.10
CA GLN A 57 -8.51 -10.60 -11.20
C GLN A 57 -8.56 -11.31 -9.85
N LYS A 58 -7.43 -11.38 -9.14
CA LYS A 58 -7.38 -12.00 -7.82
C LYS A 58 -8.28 -11.29 -6.81
N LEU A 59 -8.31 -9.95 -6.80
CA LEU A 59 -9.24 -9.19 -5.95
C LEU A 59 -10.70 -9.50 -6.30
N ALA A 60 -11.03 -9.56 -7.60
CA ALA A 60 -12.38 -9.87 -8.07
C ALA A 60 -12.85 -11.27 -7.67
N GLU A 61 -11.95 -12.28 -7.65
CA GLU A 61 -12.25 -13.63 -7.14
C GLU A 61 -12.70 -13.62 -5.66
N HIS A 62 -12.27 -12.62 -4.88
CA HIS A 62 -12.67 -12.41 -3.50
C HIS A 62 -13.85 -11.42 -3.35
N GLY A 63 -14.46 -10.99 -4.45
CA GLY A 63 -15.57 -10.02 -4.46
C GLY A 63 -15.14 -8.58 -4.17
N ILE A 64 -13.86 -8.26 -4.33
CA ILE A 64 -13.30 -6.94 -4.05
C ILE A 64 -13.08 -6.19 -5.37
N ASP A 65 -13.77 -5.06 -5.56
CA ASP A 65 -13.61 -4.21 -6.73
C ASP A 65 -12.55 -3.13 -6.49
N CYS A 66 -11.60 -3.00 -7.43
CA CYS A 66 -10.58 -1.95 -7.44
C CYS A 66 -10.67 -1.03 -8.67
N ASN A 67 -11.83 -0.96 -9.31
CA ASN A 67 -12.07 -0.07 -10.44
C ASN A 67 -11.80 1.41 -10.09
N GLY A 68 -11.25 2.13 -11.06
CA GLY A 68 -10.84 3.53 -10.88
C GLY A 68 -9.52 3.73 -10.14
N LYS A 69 -8.93 2.68 -9.54
CA LYS A 69 -7.59 2.77 -8.97
C LYS A 69 -6.54 2.92 -10.06
N THR A 70 -5.79 4.00 -9.97
CA THR A 70 -4.59 4.23 -10.76
C THR A 70 -3.37 4.39 -9.85
N ALA A 71 -2.21 4.03 -10.38
CA ALA A 71 -0.94 4.21 -9.71
C ALA A 71 -0.63 5.71 -9.55
N ARG A 72 -0.17 6.08 -8.35
CA ARG A 72 0.33 7.42 -8.04
C ARG A 72 1.61 7.32 -7.25
N GLN A 73 2.48 8.32 -7.36
CA GLN A 73 3.67 8.39 -6.53
C GLN A 73 3.34 8.94 -5.14
N MET A 74 4.06 8.46 -4.13
CA MET A 74 4.05 9.07 -2.81
C MET A 74 4.81 10.40 -2.81
N THR A 75 4.44 11.28 -1.90
CA THR A 75 5.05 12.59 -1.73
C THR A 75 5.43 12.81 -0.27
N ARG A 76 6.21 13.86 0.00
CA ARG A 76 6.49 14.27 1.40
C ARG A 76 5.23 14.68 2.16
N LEU A 77 4.20 15.16 1.45
CA LEU A 77 2.92 15.50 2.04
C LEU A 77 2.18 14.24 2.53
N ASP A 78 2.36 13.10 1.87
CA ASP A 78 1.82 11.84 2.36
C ASP A 78 2.41 11.47 3.74
N TYR A 79 3.72 11.64 3.94
CA TYR A 79 4.36 11.39 5.24
C TYR A 79 3.78 12.28 6.36
N ALA A 80 3.49 13.55 6.05
CA ALA A 80 2.88 14.46 7.00
C ALA A 80 1.40 14.13 7.30
N ARG A 81 0.68 13.58 6.32
CA ARG A 81 -0.77 13.29 6.41
C ARG A 81 -1.07 11.95 7.08
N TYR A 82 -0.32 10.90 6.72
CA TYR A 82 -0.63 9.54 7.14
C TYR A 82 -0.01 9.20 8.49
N ASP A 83 -0.71 8.34 9.24
CA ASP A 83 -0.27 7.87 10.55
C ASP A 83 0.64 6.65 10.41
N HIS A 84 0.37 5.80 9.40
CA HIS A 84 1.17 4.62 9.08
C HIS A 84 1.53 4.59 7.60
N LEU A 85 2.81 4.38 7.31
CA LEU A 85 3.35 4.15 5.97
C LEU A 85 3.88 2.72 5.91
N ILE A 86 3.19 1.85 5.17
CA ILE A 86 3.42 0.41 5.22
C ILE A 86 4.01 -0.06 3.89
N GLY A 87 5.28 -0.46 3.91
CA GLY A 87 6.00 -1.04 2.77
C GLY A 87 5.77 -2.55 2.61
N MET A 88 5.98 -3.06 1.39
CA MET A 88 5.81 -4.48 1.07
C MET A 88 7.11 -5.28 1.23
N ASP A 89 8.25 -4.65 0.95
CA ASP A 89 9.60 -5.22 1.07
C ASP A 89 10.59 -4.17 1.62
N GLU A 90 11.80 -4.58 1.96
CA GLU A 90 12.85 -3.71 2.51
C GLU A 90 13.31 -2.65 1.50
N SER A 91 13.25 -2.95 0.20
CA SER A 91 13.57 -1.98 -0.85
C SER A 91 12.59 -0.80 -0.80
N ASN A 92 11.30 -1.06 -0.54
CA ASN A 92 10.30 -0.02 -0.39
C ASN A 92 10.61 0.84 0.85
N LEU A 93 11.02 0.25 1.97
CA LEU A 93 11.41 1.00 3.16
C LEU A 93 12.57 1.95 2.87
N CYS A 94 13.62 1.45 2.21
CA CYS A 94 14.76 2.26 1.83
C CYS A 94 14.34 3.45 0.95
N ASP A 95 13.48 3.20 -0.04
CA ASP A 95 13.02 4.23 -0.95
C ASP A 95 12.07 5.24 -0.29
N ILE A 96 11.18 4.79 0.58
CA ILE A 96 10.32 5.65 1.42
C ILE A 96 11.21 6.61 2.19
N LEU A 97 12.18 6.09 2.94
CA LEU A 97 13.06 6.90 3.79
C LEU A 97 13.88 7.90 2.96
N ARG A 98 14.36 7.52 1.77
CA ARG A 98 15.03 8.43 0.84
C ARG A 98 14.11 9.55 0.35
N LEU A 99 12.86 9.24 -0.01
CA LEU A 99 11.88 10.22 -0.51
C LEU A 99 11.47 11.22 0.58
N VAL A 100 11.22 10.73 1.79
CA VAL A 100 10.71 11.55 2.90
C VAL A 100 11.80 12.23 3.73
N GLY A 101 13.05 11.78 3.61
CA GLY A 101 14.18 12.31 4.36
C GLY A 101 14.34 11.74 5.77
N GLY A 102 13.85 10.51 5.99
CA GLY A 102 13.87 9.82 7.28
C GLY A 102 12.49 9.65 7.93
N ASP A 103 12.44 8.91 9.04
CA ASP A 103 11.21 8.60 9.78
C ASP A 103 11.32 9.00 11.26
N PRO A 104 11.35 10.31 11.58
CA PRO A 104 11.44 10.78 12.97
C PRO A 104 10.21 10.44 13.82
N GLN A 105 9.09 10.03 13.21
CA GLN A 105 7.85 9.72 13.91
C GLN A 105 7.62 8.19 14.03
N HIS A 106 8.56 7.37 13.56
CA HIS A 106 8.48 5.91 13.60
C HIS A 106 7.19 5.34 12.96
N LYS A 107 6.77 5.93 11.83
CA LYS A 107 5.55 5.58 11.10
C LYS A 107 5.76 4.56 10.00
N VAL A 108 7.00 4.32 9.59
CA VAL A 108 7.36 3.46 8.46
C VAL A 108 7.59 2.03 8.95
N SER A 109 6.89 1.06 8.37
CA SER A 109 7.02 -0.35 8.75
C SER A 109 6.75 -1.30 7.58
N LEU A 110 7.18 -2.56 7.69
CA LEU A 110 6.81 -3.63 6.76
C LEU A 110 5.42 -4.16 7.08
N LEU A 111 4.65 -4.53 6.07
CA LEU A 111 3.31 -5.11 6.25
C LEU A 111 3.32 -6.32 7.18
N MET A 112 4.21 -7.28 6.93
CA MET A 112 4.25 -8.53 7.69
C MET A 112 4.89 -8.35 9.07
N ALA A 113 5.51 -7.20 9.38
CA ALA A 113 6.00 -6.92 10.73
C ALA A 113 4.84 -6.78 11.74
N HIS A 114 3.60 -6.59 11.25
CA HIS A 114 2.37 -6.59 12.06
C HIS A 114 1.77 -7.99 12.26
N THR A 115 2.55 -9.04 11.99
CA THR A 115 2.11 -10.45 12.10
C THR A 115 3.14 -11.26 12.90
N ASP A 116 2.76 -12.46 13.35
CA ASP A 116 3.67 -13.40 14.02
C ASP A 116 4.75 -14.01 13.09
N HIS A 117 4.72 -13.66 11.80
CA HIS A 117 5.61 -14.19 10.76
C HIS A 117 6.23 -13.06 9.93
N PRO A 118 7.14 -12.26 10.52
CA PRO A 118 7.77 -11.15 9.82
C PRO A 118 8.58 -11.65 8.61
N ARG A 119 8.23 -11.15 7.42
CA ARG A 119 8.90 -11.44 6.15
C ARG A 119 8.54 -10.38 5.10
N GLU A 120 9.22 -10.38 3.97
CA GLU A 120 8.79 -9.53 2.85
C GLU A 120 7.57 -10.12 2.13
N VAL A 121 6.78 -9.25 1.50
CA VAL A 121 5.74 -9.65 0.56
C VAL A 121 6.38 -9.76 -0.82
N ALA A 122 6.56 -11.01 -1.27
CA ALA A 122 7.15 -11.34 -2.55
C ALA A 122 6.46 -10.57 -3.70
N ASP A 123 7.26 -10.04 -4.62
CA ASP A 123 6.76 -9.31 -5.78
C ASP A 123 6.25 -10.26 -6.86
N PRO A 124 4.94 -10.26 -7.17
CA PRO A 124 4.37 -11.16 -8.16
C PRO A 124 4.86 -10.87 -9.59
N TRP A 125 5.47 -9.70 -9.81
CA TRP A 125 6.02 -9.35 -11.12
C TRP A 125 7.30 -10.13 -11.45
N PHE A 126 8.03 -10.59 -10.43
CA PHE A 126 9.32 -11.28 -10.59
C PHE A 126 9.24 -12.78 -10.28
N THR A 127 8.03 -13.33 -10.13
CA THR A 127 7.76 -14.73 -9.79
C THR A 127 6.79 -15.35 -10.76
#